data_AF-A0A351DT97-F1
#
_entry.id   AF-A0A351DT97-F1
#
_cell.length_a   1.000
_cell.length_b   1.000
_cell.length_c   1.000
_cell.angle_alpha   90.00
_cell.angle_beta   90.00
_cell.angle_gamma   90.00
#
_symmetry.space_group_name_H-M   'P 1'
#
loop_
_entity.id
_entity.type
_entity.pdbx_description
1 polymer ?
#
loop_
_entity_poly.entity_id
_entity_poly.type
_entity_poly.pdbx_seq_one_letter_code
_entity_poly.pdbx_strand_id
1 'polypeptide(L)'
;VYMDGANMNAQVGLTSPGMIGADVCHLNLHKTFAIPHGGGGPGVGPIGVAEHLVPFLPGHDVVPVGEGDSIDAVSSAPFGSALIAQIPYAYIKMLGQSGLTQSTKVAILNANYLKARLEGAYDVLYQAKNGTVAHEMILDCRAFKAAGIEVMDIAKRLIDYGFHAPTVSWPVPGTLMVEPTESESLEELDRFAEAMLSIREEIAAIERGEAHPEDNVLKMAPHPVEEATATEWDHPYTREQAVYPVPDLRQRKFWSAVARVDNAYGDRNLVCSCPPLSSFEEVLA
;
A
#
# COMPACT_ATOMS: atom_id res chain seq x y z
N VAL A 1 -18.72 -13.31 17.53
CA VAL A 1 -17.34 -12.95 17.17
C VAL A 1 -17.35 -12.29 15.80
N TYR A 2 -16.93 -11.02 15.76
CA TYR A 2 -16.70 -10.33 14.50
C TYR A 2 -15.26 -10.55 14.04
N MET A 3 -15.07 -10.83 12.75
CA MET A 3 -13.77 -10.88 12.11
C MET A 3 -13.69 -9.82 11.00
N ASP A 4 -12.64 -9.01 11.03
CA ASP A 4 -12.30 -8.16 9.89
C ASP A 4 -11.76 -9.04 8.74
N GLY A 5 -12.43 -9.01 7.59
CA GLY A 5 -12.05 -9.79 6.41
C GLY A 5 -11.24 -9.02 5.38
N ALA A 6 -10.65 -7.87 5.71
CA ALA A 6 -9.78 -7.14 4.79
C ALA A 6 -8.58 -7.97 4.32
N ASN A 7 -8.11 -8.89 5.16
CA ASN A 7 -6.96 -9.77 4.90
C ASN A 7 -7.38 -11.15 4.37
N MET A 8 -8.55 -11.25 3.75
CA MET A 8 -9.05 -12.51 3.20
C MET A 8 -8.21 -13.04 2.02
N ASN A 9 -7.35 -12.21 1.42
CA ASN A 9 -6.44 -12.68 0.36
C ASN A 9 -5.45 -13.75 0.86
N ALA A 10 -5.21 -13.82 2.18
CA ALA A 10 -4.43 -14.88 2.82
C ALA A 10 -5.25 -16.14 3.21
N GLN A 11 -6.56 -16.17 2.97
CA GLN A 11 -7.46 -17.22 3.45
C GLN A 11 -8.23 -17.96 2.37
N VAL A 12 -8.62 -17.28 1.28
CA VAL A 12 -9.53 -17.84 0.26
C VAL A 12 -9.00 -19.20 -0.26
N GLY A 13 -9.84 -20.24 -0.14
CA GLY A 13 -9.50 -21.60 -0.58
C GLY A 13 -8.61 -22.40 0.38
N LEU A 14 -8.08 -21.79 1.44
CA LEU A 14 -7.27 -22.46 2.48
C LEU A 14 -8.01 -22.62 3.81
N THR A 15 -8.78 -21.60 4.19
CA THR A 15 -9.63 -21.60 5.39
C THR A 15 -10.84 -20.67 5.15
N SER A 16 -11.68 -20.46 6.15
CA SER A 16 -12.76 -19.49 6.11
C SER A 16 -13.04 -18.89 7.50
N PRO A 17 -13.63 -17.69 7.58
CA PRO A 17 -14.01 -17.08 8.86
C PRO A 17 -14.87 -18.02 9.73
N GLY A 18 -15.85 -18.71 9.12
CA GLY A 18 -16.73 -19.64 9.83
C GLY A 18 -16.00 -20.87 10.37
N MET A 19 -15.01 -21.41 9.64
CA MET A 19 -14.19 -22.54 10.11
C MET A 19 -13.36 -22.19 11.35
N ILE A 20 -12.99 -20.92 11.52
CA ILE A 20 -12.21 -20.44 12.66
C ILE A 20 -13.08 -19.79 13.75
N GLY A 21 -14.40 -19.95 13.66
CA GLY A 21 -15.34 -19.55 14.71
C GLY A 21 -15.79 -18.09 14.67
N ALA A 22 -15.68 -17.41 13.52
CA ALA A 22 -16.29 -16.09 13.34
C ALA A 22 -17.80 -16.23 13.08
N ASP A 23 -18.60 -15.42 13.77
CA ASP A 23 -20.07 -15.36 13.59
C ASP A 23 -20.45 -14.34 12.51
N VAL A 24 -19.63 -13.30 12.30
CA VAL A 24 -19.82 -12.30 11.26
C VAL A 24 -18.47 -11.82 10.72
N CYS A 25 -18.38 -11.67 9.41
CA CYS A 25 -17.20 -11.17 8.72
C CYS A 25 -17.62 -10.22 7.60
N HIS A 26 -17.04 -9.03 7.55
CA HIS A 26 -17.14 -8.19 6.36
C HIS A 26 -16.02 -8.56 5.37
N LEU A 27 -16.23 -8.35 4.07
CA LEU A 27 -15.20 -8.55 3.04
C LEU A 27 -14.91 -7.24 2.32
N ASN A 28 -13.65 -6.92 2.04
CA ASN A 28 -13.30 -5.81 1.15
C ASN A 28 -13.28 -6.29 -0.30
N LEU A 29 -14.37 -6.13 -1.05
CA LEU A 29 -14.40 -6.54 -2.46
C LEU A 29 -13.42 -5.75 -3.34
N HIS A 30 -13.05 -4.54 -2.91
CA HIS A 30 -12.06 -3.66 -3.52
C HIS A 30 -10.62 -3.95 -3.12
N LYS A 31 -10.41 -5.00 -2.31
CA LYS A 31 -9.11 -5.58 -2.04
C LYS A 31 -9.07 -6.98 -2.64
N THR A 32 -9.56 -7.98 -1.89
CA THR A 32 -9.45 -9.41 -2.21
C THR A 32 -10.17 -9.81 -3.51
N PHE A 33 -11.20 -9.09 -3.93
CA PHE A 33 -12.06 -9.51 -5.05
C PHE A 33 -12.09 -8.51 -6.21
N ALA A 34 -10.97 -7.83 -6.43
CA ALA A 34 -10.62 -7.12 -7.66
C ALA A 34 -11.49 -5.90 -8.06
N ILE A 35 -12.40 -5.40 -7.21
CA ILE A 35 -12.96 -4.06 -7.47
C ILE A 35 -11.78 -3.05 -7.45
N PRO A 36 -11.67 -2.15 -8.44
CA PRO A 36 -10.55 -1.21 -8.51
C PRO A 36 -10.58 -0.21 -7.35
N HIS A 37 -9.40 0.13 -6.82
CA HIS A 37 -9.24 1.07 -5.69
C HIS A 37 -9.68 2.51 -6.01
N GLY A 38 -9.63 2.93 -7.28
CA GLY A 38 -10.17 4.21 -7.77
C GLY A 38 -9.60 5.48 -7.12
N GLY A 39 -8.41 5.42 -6.52
CA GLY A 39 -7.79 6.56 -5.82
C GLY A 39 -8.42 6.89 -4.46
N GLY A 40 -9.16 5.95 -3.86
CA GLY A 40 -9.83 6.12 -2.56
C GLY A 40 -11.30 5.67 -2.53
N GLY A 41 -11.75 4.94 -3.55
CA GLY A 41 -13.12 4.45 -3.71
C GLY A 41 -13.49 4.33 -5.19
N PRO A 42 -14.51 3.52 -5.55
CA PRO A 42 -15.53 2.96 -4.66
C PRO A 42 -15.13 1.62 -4.03
N GLY A 43 -15.83 1.25 -2.95
CA GLY A 43 -15.70 -0.05 -2.31
C GLY A 43 -17.07 -0.65 -1.97
N VAL A 44 -17.14 -1.98 -1.89
CA VAL A 44 -18.30 -2.72 -1.37
C VAL A 44 -17.83 -3.62 -0.23
N GLY A 45 -18.56 -3.59 0.88
CA GLY A 45 -18.26 -4.32 2.11
C GLY A 45 -19.38 -5.28 2.52
N PRO A 46 -19.68 -6.36 1.76
CA PRO A 46 -20.73 -7.29 2.16
C PRO A 46 -20.33 -8.01 3.45
N ILE A 47 -21.33 -8.37 4.26
CA ILE A 47 -21.15 -9.21 5.44
C ILE A 47 -21.64 -10.63 5.17
N GLY A 48 -20.83 -11.61 5.56
CA GLY A 48 -21.28 -12.99 5.77
C GLY A 48 -21.55 -13.20 7.25
N VAL A 49 -22.68 -13.82 7.60
CA VAL A 49 -23.09 -14.07 8.98
C VAL A 49 -23.44 -15.54 9.20
N ALA A 50 -23.27 -16.02 10.44
CA ALA A 50 -23.77 -17.30 10.89
C ALA A 50 -25.30 -17.32 10.91
N GLU A 51 -25.90 -18.51 10.84
CA GLU A 51 -27.34 -18.70 10.70
C GLU A 51 -28.18 -17.96 11.76
N HIS A 52 -27.72 -17.96 13.01
CA HIS A 52 -28.42 -17.29 14.12
C HIS A 52 -28.44 -15.75 14.00
N LEU A 53 -27.65 -15.15 13.11
CA LEU A 53 -27.62 -13.70 12.85
C LEU A 53 -28.41 -13.29 11.60
N VAL A 54 -28.84 -14.25 10.77
CA VAL A 54 -29.59 -13.97 9.53
C VAL A 54 -30.85 -13.11 9.76
N PRO A 55 -31.68 -13.35 10.80
CA PRO A 55 -32.88 -12.54 11.04
C PRO A 55 -32.60 -11.06 11.31
N PHE A 56 -31.36 -10.70 11.66
CA PHE A 56 -30.97 -9.33 12.02
C PHE A 56 -30.18 -8.62 10.91
N LEU A 57 -30.11 -9.20 9.69
CA LEU A 57 -29.48 -8.53 8.56
C LEU A 57 -30.19 -7.21 8.21
N PRO A 58 -29.50 -6.24 7.58
CA PRO A 58 -30.13 -4.97 7.22
C PRO A 58 -31.33 -5.15 6.27
N GLY A 59 -32.44 -4.50 6.61
CA GLY A 59 -33.59 -4.32 5.73
C GLY A 59 -33.49 -3.06 4.86
N HIS A 60 -34.57 -2.72 4.15
CA HIS A 60 -34.67 -1.45 3.41
C HIS A 60 -36.12 -0.97 3.24
N ASP A 61 -36.37 0.33 3.40
CA ASP A 61 -37.74 0.89 3.42
C ASP A 61 -38.45 0.85 2.06
N VAL A 62 -37.69 0.96 0.97
CA VAL A 62 -38.24 1.05 -0.41
C VAL A 62 -38.34 -0.30 -1.10
N VAL A 63 -37.40 -1.22 -0.83
CA VAL A 63 -37.32 -2.52 -1.50
C VAL A 63 -37.35 -3.56 -0.39
N PRO A 64 -38.32 -4.50 -0.38
CA PRO A 64 -38.47 -5.46 0.70
C PRO A 64 -37.32 -6.47 0.65
N VAL A 65 -36.25 -6.16 1.40
CA VAL A 65 -35.12 -7.01 1.72
C VAL A 65 -35.03 -7.12 3.24
N GLY A 66 -34.52 -8.24 3.74
CA GLY A 66 -34.58 -8.58 5.17
C GLY A 66 -35.89 -9.28 5.55
N GLU A 67 -35.89 -9.95 6.70
CA GLU A 67 -37.02 -10.68 7.28
C GLU A 67 -37.03 -10.49 8.81
N GLY A 68 -38.20 -10.66 9.44
CA GLY A 68 -38.32 -10.71 10.89
C GLY A 68 -37.77 -9.47 11.61
N ASP A 69 -36.75 -9.68 12.44
CA ASP A 69 -36.12 -8.67 13.31
C ASP A 69 -34.98 -7.91 12.61
N SER A 70 -35.11 -7.69 11.29
CA SER A 70 -34.09 -7.00 10.50
C SER A 70 -33.80 -5.61 11.05
N ILE A 71 -32.53 -5.23 11.07
CA ILE A 71 -32.13 -3.88 11.46
C ILE A 71 -32.43 -2.88 10.33
N ASP A 72 -32.39 -1.59 10.67
CA ASP A 72 -32.61 -0.51 9.71
C ASP A 72 -31.58 -0.52 8.56
N ALA A 73 -31.95 0.13 7.47
CA ALA A 73 -31.10 0.26 6.29
C ALA A 73 -29.76 0.96 6.65
N VAL A 74 -28.65 0.31 6.30
CA VAL A 74 -27.29 0.86 6.49
C VAL A 74 -26.73 1.55 5.24
N SER A 75 -27.51 1.56 4.16
CA SER A 75 -27.14 2.14 2.86
C SER A 75 -28.37 2.69 2.16
N SER A 76 -28.20 3.78 1.40
CA SER A 76 -29.32 4.46 0.72
C SER A 76 -29.97 3.65 -0.40
N ALA A 77 -29.28 2.61 -0.89
CA ALA A 77 -29.81 1.63 -1.82
C ALA A 77 -29.70 0.24 -1.18
N PRO A 78 -30.66 -0.68 -1.42
CA PRO A 78 -30.76 -1.96 -0.70
C PRO A 78 -29.54 -2.88 -0.90
N PHE A 79 -28.80 -2.71 -1.99
CA PHE A 79 -27.61 -3.50 -2.31
C PHE A 79 -26.37 -2.62 -2.52
N GLY A 80 -26.38 -1.39 -2.00
CA GLY A 80 -25.29 -0.42 -2.17
C GLY A 80 -24.95 -0.18 -3.64
N SER A 81 -23.65 -0.13 -3.95
CA SER A 81 -23.14 0.01 -5.32
C SER A 81 -23.22 -1.31 -6.12
N ALA A 82 -24.44 -1.78 -6.40
CA ALA A 82 -24.68 -3.12 -6.97
C ALA A 82 -23.97 -3.40 -8.31
N LEU A 83 -23.80 -2.39 -9.17
CA LEU A 83 -23.20 -2.57 -10.50
C LEU A 83 -21.74 -3.03 -10.44
N ILE A 84 -20.97 -2.54 -9.46
CA ILE A 84 -19.56 -2.92 -9.33
C ILE A 84 -19.37 -4.31 -8.70
N ALA A 85 -20.43 -4.91 -8.12
CA ALA A 85 -20.40 -6.29 -7.66
C ALA A 85 -20.31 -7.33 -8.82
N GLN A 86 -20.48 -6.90 -10.07
CA GLN A 86 -20.23 -7.76 -11.23
C GLN A 86 -18.75 -8.09 -11.42
N ILE A 87 -17.84 -7.22 -10.96
CA ILE A 87 -16.39 -7.43 -11.00
C ILE A 87 -15.97 -8.64 -10.14
N PRO A 88 -16.28 -8.68 -8.82
CA PRO A 88 -15.93 -9.83 -7.98
C PRO A 88 -16.66 -11.10 -8.43
N TYR A 89 -17.89 -10.98 -8.95
CA TYR A 89 -18.58 -12.13 -9.57
C TYR A 89 -17.78 -12.70 -10.74
N ALA A 90 -17.35 -11.86 -11.69
CA ALA A 90 -16.55 -12.29 -12.83
C ALA A 90 -15.21 -12.90 -12.38
N TYR A 91 -14.49 -12.26 -11.45
CA TYR A 91 -13.24 -12.77 -10.88
C TYR A 91 -13.41 -14.17 -10.30
N ILE A 92 -14.42 -14.37 -9.43
CA ILE A 92 -14.72 -15.67 -8.81
C ILE A 92 -15.08 -16.71 -9.88
N LYS A 93 -15.89 -16.35 -10.88
CA LYS A 93 -16.34 -17.28 -11.92
C LYS A 93 -15.23 -17.68 -12.90
N MET A 94 -14.34 -16.75 -13.25
CA MET A 94 -13.22 -17.03 -14.16
C MET A 94 -12.12 -17.87 -13.51
N LEU A 95 -11.78 -17.57 -12.26
CA LEU A 95 -10.75 -18.33 -11.54
C LEU A 95 -11.26 -19.69 -11.05
N GLY A 96 -12.53 -19.76 -10.64
CA GLY A 96 -13.07 -20.92 -9.96
C GLY A 96 -12.33 -21.23 -8.66
N GLN A 97 -12.67 -22.35 -8.03
CA GLN A 97 -12.09 -22.73 -6.73
C GLN A 97 -10.57 -22.90 -6.80
N SER A 98 -10.07 -23.57 -7.84
CA SER A 98 -8.64 -23.83 -8.00
C SER A 98 -7.85 -22.55 -8.23
N GLY A 99 -8.35 -21.64 -9.07
CA GLY A 99 -7.70 -20.36 -9.32
C GLY A 99 -7.67 -19.48 -8.08
N LEU A 100 -8.80 -19.36 -7.36
CA LEU A 100 -8.86 -18.60 -6.11
C LEU A 100 -7.90 -19.14 -5.04
N THR A 101 -7.85 -20.47 -4.88
CA THR A 101 -6.91 -21.10 -3.94
C THR A 101 -5.45 -20.84 -4.36
N GLN A 102 -5.17 -20.87 -5.66
CA GLN A 102 -3.84 -20.60 -6.18
C GLN A 102 -3.44 -19.14 -5.98
N SER A 103 -4.35 -18.18 -6.19
CA SER A 103 -4.13 -16.76 -5.91
C SER A 103 -3.66 -16.55 -4.47
N THR A 104 -4.39 -17.09 -3.48
CA THR A 104 -3.99 -16.98 -2.07
C THR A 104 -2.62 -17.60 -1.78
N LYS A 105 -2.32 -18.77 -2.36
CA LYS A 105 -1.00 -19.39 -2.19
C LYS A 105 0.13 -18.54 -2.76
N VAL A 106 -0.07 -17.93 -3.93
CA VAL A 106 0.93 -17.08 -4.58
C VAL A 106 1.08 -15.75 -3.83
N ALA A 107 0.01 -15.15 -3.31
CA ALA A 107 0.11 -13.96 -2.48
C ALA A 107 1.00 -14.20 -1.24
N ILE A 108 0.80 -15.33 -0.54
CA ILE A 108 1.64 -15.74 0.59
C ILE A 108 3.09 -16.04 0.14
N LEU A 109 3.26 -16.72 -1.00
CA LEU A 109 4.57 -17.02 -1.56
C LEU A 109 5.36 -15.74 -1.87
N ASN A 110 4.74 -14.79 -2.57
CA ASN A 110 5.37 -13.53 -2.97
C ASN A 110 5.83 -12.71 -1.77
N ALA A 111 5.01 -12.64 -0.70
CA ALA A 111 5.39 -11.96 0.54
C ALA A 111 6.59 -12.64 1.23
N ASN A 112 6.60 -13.97 1.30
CA ASN A 112 7.72 -14.71 1.88
C ASN A 112 8.97 -14.69 0.99
N TYR A 113 8.80 -14.58 -0.33
CA TYR A 113 9.90 -14.37 -1.26
C TYR A 113 10.59 -13.03 -1.01
N LEU A 114 9.83 -11.94 -0.96
CA LEU A 114 10.37 -10.62 -0.63
C LEU A 114 11.04 -10.60 0.75
N LYS A 115 10.42 -11.23 1.75
CA LYS A 115 11.04 -11.42 3.08
C LYS A 115 12.42 -12.04 2.97
N ALA A 116 12.55 -13.17 2.26
CA ALA A 116 13.82 -13.87 2.11
C ALA A 116 14.86 -13.01 1.36
N ARG A 117 14.42 -12.22 0.38
CA ARG A 117 15.30 -11.31 -0.39
C ARG A 117 15.82 -10.13 0.41
N LEU A 118 15.06 -9.67 1.41
CA LEU A 118 15.40 -8.52 2.26
C LEU A 118 16.03 -8.93 3.60
N GLU A 119 16.21 -10.23 3.83
CA GLU A 119 16.80 -10.77 5.06
C GLU A 119 18.22 -10.22 5.28
N GLY A 120 18.49 -9.77 6.52
CA GLY A 120 19.76 -9.14 6.91
C GLY A 120 19.87 -7.65 6.56
N ALA A 121 19.06 -7.13 5.62
CA ALA A 121 19.00 -5.71 5.31
C ALA A 121 17.92 -4.98 6.13
N TYR A 122 16.76 -5.62 6.30
CA TYR A 122 15.63 -5.11 7.08
C TYR A 122 15.11 -6.21 8.01
N ASP A 123 14.85 -5.86 9.27
CA ASP A 123 14.24 -6.79 10.22
C ASP A 123 12.74 -6.93 9.96
N VAL A 124 12.24 -8.17 9.95
CA VAL A 124 10.80 -8.46 9.87
C VAL A 124 10.21 -8.53 11.27
N LEU A 125 9.38 -7.55 11.61
CA LEU A 125 8.92 -7.29 12.98
C LEU A 125 8.08 -8.42 13.58
N TYR A 126 7.19 -9.02 12.78
CA TYR A 126 6.32 -10.11 13.22
C TYR A 126 6.40 -11.29 12.26
N GLN A 127 6.58 -12.48 12.82
CA GLN A 127 6.70 -13.74 12.08
C GLN A 127 5.97 -14.85 12.83
N ALA A 128 5.48 -15.84 12.09
CA ALA A 128 4.95 -17.06 12.67
C ALA A 128 6.09 -17.92 13.28
N LYS A 129 5.73 -18.93 14.07
CA LYS A 129 6.70 -19.81 14.78
C LYS A 129 7.70 -20.51 13.85
N ASN A 130 7.32 -20.71 12.59
CA ASN A 130 8.13 -21.32 11.53
C ASN A 130 8.92 -20.27 10.71
N GLY A 131 8.95 -19.00 11.14
CA GLY A 131 9.70 -17.94 10.46
C GLY A 131 9.06 -17.42 9.17
N THR A 132 7.78 -17.73 8.91
CA THR A 132 7.05 -17.23 7.72
C THR A 132 6.11 -16.10 8.06
N VAL A 133 5.69 -15.36 7.04
CA VAL A 133 4.60 -14.37 7.09
C VAL A 133 3.38 -14.87 6.29
N ALA A 134 2.26 -14.16 6.38
CA ALA A 134 1.08 -14.41 5.56
C ALA A 134 1.24 -13.73 4.18
N HIS A 135 0.21 -13.03 3.68
CA HIS A 135 0.26 -12.26 2.43
C HIS A 135 1.02 -10.92 2.52
N GLU A 136 1.44 -10.50 3.71
CA GLU A 136 2.11 -9.21 3.95
C GLU A 136 3.15 -9.35 5.06
N MET A 137 4.09 -8.39 5.13
CA MET A 137 5.11 -8.31 6.19
C MET A 137 5.36 -6.88 6.66
N ILE A 138 5.85 -6.72 7.88
CA ILE A 138 6.27 -5.42 8.43
C ILE A 138 7.80 -5.37 8.50
N LEU A 139 8.39 -4.43 7.78
CA LEU A 139 9.82 -4.10 7.83
C LEU A 139 10.05 -3.03 8.90
N ASP A 140 10.89 -3.35 9.89
CA ASP A 140 11.21 -2.44 10.96
C ASP A 140 12.32 -1.45 10.53
N CYS A 141 11.93 -0.19 10.33
CA CYS A 141 12.84 0.87 9.91
C CYS A 141 13.30 1.77 11.07
N ARG A 142 12.85 1.50 12.30
CA ARG A 142 13.04 2.42 13.44
C ARG A 142 14.52 2.57 13.84
N ALA A 143 15.32 1.52 13.63
CA ALA A 143 16.75 1.55 13.91
C ALA A 143 17.52 2.60 13.10
N PHE A 144 17.06 2.91 11.88
CA PHE A 144 17.71 3.88 10.99
C PHE A 144 17.63 5.33 11.49
N LYS A 145 16.79 5.60 12.51
CA LYS A 145 16.78 6.88 13.20
C LYS A 145 18.12 7.22 13.84
N ALA A 146 18.93 6.23 14.19
CA ALA A 146 20.31 6.43 14.66
C ALA A 146 21.21 7.10 13.59
N ALA A 147 20.91 6.87 12.31
CA ALA A 147 21.54 7.55 11.16
C ALA A 147 20.78 8.82 10.73
N GLY A 148 19.82 9.29 11.54
CA GLY A 148 18.96 10.42 11.21
C GLY A 148 17.87 10.11 10.19
N ILE A 149 17.70 8.86 9.73
CA ILE A 149 16.73 8.48 8.70
C ILE A 149 15.40 8.05 9.32
N GLU A 150 14.31 8.64 8.85
CA GLU A 150 12.94 8.29 9.24
C GLU A 150 12.27 7.45 8.14
N VAL A 151 11.23 6.70 8.49
CA VAL A 151 10.53 5.83 7.52
C VAL A 151 9.96 6.63 6.33
N MET A 152 9.63 7.89 6.53
CA MET A 152 9.16 8.78 5.46
C MET A 152 10.25 9.08 4.44
N ASP A 153 11.52 9.13 4.83
CA ASP A 153 12.64 9.33 3.90
C ASP A 153 12.73 8.14 2.93
N ILE A 154 12.61 6.92 3.44
CA ILE A 154 12.56 5.68 2.64
C ILE A 154 11.34 5.70 1.71
N ALA A 155 10.17 6.06 2.24
CA ALA A 155 8.93 6.12 1.46
C ALA A 155 9.01 7.13 0.30
N LYS A 156 9.63 8.30 0.53
CA LYS A 156 9.83 9.28 -0.54
C LYS A 156 10.91 8.85 -1.52
N ARG A 157 11.99 8.22 -1.03
CA ARG A 157 13.06 7.73 -1.88
C ARG A 157 12.60 6.65 -2.85
N LEU A 158 11.67 5.77 -2.46
CA LEU A 158 11.06 4.78 -3.35
C LEU A 158 10.42 5.39 -4.61
N ILE A 159 9.93 6.63 -4.55
CA ILE A 159 9.38 7.35 -5.71
C ILE A 159 10.46 7.53 -6.78
N ASP A 160 11.69 7.86 -6.38
CA ASP A 160 12.80 8.01 -7.31
C ASP A 160 13.19 6.68 -7.98
N TYR A 161 12.95 5.56 -7.26
CA TYR A 161 13.08 4.20 -7.76
C TYR A 161 11.87 3.73 -8.60
N GLY A 162 10.86 4.58 -8.80
CA GLY A 162 9.67 4.28 -9.60
C GLY A 162 8.60 3.48 -8.87
N PHE A 163 8.61 3.46 -7.53
CA PHE A 163 7.64 2.75 -6.70
C PHE A 163 6.77 3.71 -5.90
N HIS A 164 5.48 3.40 -5.80
CA HIS A 164 4.67 3.91 -4.71
C HIS A 164 5.12 3.25 -3.41
N ALA A 165 5.21 4.02 -2.32
CA ALA A 165 5.59 3.47 -1.02
C ALA A 165 4.57 2.42 -0.54
N PRO A 166 5.01 1.37 0.17
CA PRO A 166 4.12 0.49 0.93
C PRO A 166 3.33 1.27 2.00
N THR A 167 2.48 0.59 2.78
CA THR A 167 1.79 1.23 3.91
C THR A 167 2.82 1.73 4.93
N VAL A 168 2.75 3.01 5.28
CA VAL A 168 3.77 3.67 6.13
C VAL A 168 3.22 3.93 7.53
N SER A 169 4.01 3.61 8.57
CA SER A 169 3.72 3.89 9.98
C SER A 169 2.42 3.29 10.55
N TRP A 170 1.88 2.28 9.87
CA TRP A 170 0.75 1.50 10.36
C TRP A 170 0.96 0.02 10.02
N PRO A 171 0.62 -0.92 10.93
CA PRO A 171 0.03 -0.73 12.27
C PRO A 171 1.04 -0.27 13.32
N VAL A 172 2.34 -0.21 12.99
CA VAL A 172 3.40 0.22 13.91
C VAL A 172 4.02 1.53 13.40
N PRO A 173 4.11 2.59 14.22
CA PRO A 173 4.77 3.83 13.81
C PRO A 173 6.25 3.60 13.45
N GLY A 174 6.73 4.23 12.37
CA GLY A 174 8.12 4.13 11.94
C GLY A 174 8.47 2.86 11.15
N THR A 175 7.49 2.10 10.68
CA THR A 175 7.69 0.87 9.89
C THR A 175 7.04 0.94 8.51
N LEU A 176 7.43 0.03 7.61
CA LEU A 176 6.76 -0.20 6.32
C LEU A 176 6.03 -1.54 6.36
N MET A 177 4.78 -1.58 5.91
CA MET A 177 4.02 -2.82 5.73
C MET A 177 3.83 -3.09 4.23
N VAL A 178 4.36 -4.23 3.77
CA VAL A 178 4.52 -4.60 2.36
C VAL A 178 3.62 -5.80 2.03
N GLU A 179 2.72 -5.61 1.06
CA GLU A 179 1.83 -6.65 0.51
C GLU A 179 2.00 -6.68 -1.03
N PRO A 180 2.69 -7.67 -1.61
CA PRO A 180 2.93 -7.73 -3.06
C PRO A 180 1.75 -8.26 -3.87
N THR A 181 0.79 -8.93 -3.23
CA THR A 181 -0.30 -9.70 -3.89
C THR A 181 0.21 -10.82 -4.80
N GLU A 182 -0.71 -11.59 -5.36
CA GLU A 182 -0.43 -12.66 -6.32
C GLU A 182 -0.25 -12.18 -7.77
N SER A 183 -0.63 -10.95 -8.07
CA SER A 183 -0.72 -10.44 -9.44
C SER A 183 0.61 -9.87 -9.95
N GLU A 184 1.55 -9.59 -9.05
CA GLU A 184 2.86 -9.08 -9.41
C GLU A 184 3.79 -10.20 -9.89
N SER A 185 4.53 -9.90 -10.97
CA SER A 185 5.51 -10.82 -11.54
C SER A 185 6.76 -10.93 -10.67
N LEU A 186 7.51 -12.02 -10.80
CA LEU A 186 8.81 -12.18 -10.11
C LEU A 186 9.77 -11.03 -10.43
N GLU A 187 9.79 -10.56 -11.68
CA GLU A 187 10.60 -9.40 -12.11
C GLU A 187 10.25 -8.14 -11.30
N GLU A 188 8.96 -7.90 -11.02
CA GLU A 188 8.54 -6.74 -10.24
C GLU A 188 8.93 -6.86 -8.77
N LEU A 189 8.80 -8.07 -8.20
CA LEU A 189 9.27 -8.36 -6.84
C LEU A 189 10.80 -8.15 -6.73
N ASP A 190 11.54 -8.56 -7.76
CA ASP A 190 12.99 -8.37 -7.83
C ASP A 190 13.38 -6.90 -7.90
N ARG A 191 12.69 -6.12 -8.73
CA ARG A 191 12.88 -4.66 -8.82
C ARG A 191 12.60 -3.96 -7.50
N PHE A 192 11.52 -4.35 -6.79
CA PHE A 192 11.22 -3.78 -5.48
C PHE A 192 12.28 -4.16 -4.44
N ALA A 193 12.72 -5.44 -4.44
CA ALA A 193 13.79 -5.88 -3.55
C ALA A 193 15.11 -5.17 -3.82
N GLU A 194 15.50 -4.98 -5.08
CA GLU A 194 16.69 -4.22 -5.47
C GLU A 194 16.60 -2.76 -5.01
N ALA A 195 15.45 -2.11 -5.21
CA ALA A 195 15.23 -0.74 -4.75
C ALA A 195 15.41 -0.63 -3.22
N MET A 196 14.81 -1.54 -2.45
CA MET A 196 14.93 -1.55 -0.99
C MET A 196 16.37 -1.84 -0.54
N LEU A 197 17.07 -2.79 -1.16
CA LEU A 197 18.47 -3.10 -0.83
C LEU A 197 19.41 -1.93 -1.18
N SER A 198 19.17 -1.26 -2.30
CA SER A 198 19.92 -0.06 -2.70
C SER A 198 19.68 1.08 -1.70
N ILE A 199 18.43 1.30 -1.28
CA ILE A 199 18.10 2.26 -0.20
C ILE A 199 18.79 1.88 1.11
N ARG A 200 18.87 0.59 1.47
CA ARG A 200 19.62 0.16 2.66
C ARG A 200 21.10 0.54 2.57
N GLU A 201 21.71 0.46 1.40
CA GLU A 201 23.10 0.88 1.17
C GLU A 201 23.24 2.41 1.23
N GLU A 202 22.27 3.17 0.71
CA GLU A 202 22.22 4.64 0.87
C GLU A 202 22.19 5.03 2.37
N ILE A 203 21.41 4.30 3.19
CA ILE A 203 21.40 4.48 4.66
C ILE A 203 22.77 4.09 5.25
N ALA A 204 23.36 2.98 4.79
CA ALA A 204 24.66 2.51 5.29
C ALA A 204 25.80 3.51 4.98
N ALA A 205 25.76 4.17 3.83
CA ALA A 205 26.71 5.23 3.48
C ALA A 205 26.62 6.42 4.47
N ILE A 206 25.42 6.76 4.94
CA ILE A 206 25.24 7.78 5.99
C ILE A 206 25.80 7.26 7.33
N GLU A 207 25.49 6.01 7.70
CA GLU A 207 26.02 5.36 8.92
C GLU A 207 27.55 5.35 8.95
N ARG A 208 28.20 5.21 7.79
CA ARG A 208 29.67 5.22 7.62
C ARG A 208 30.27 6.61 7.45
N GLY A 209 29.45 7.67 7.35
CA GLY A 209 29.92 9.04 7.12
C GLY A 209 30.42 9.32 5.69
N GLU A 210 30.02 8.48 4.72
CA GLU A 210 30.35 8.61 3.30
C GLU A 210 29.35 9.53 2.55
N ALA A 211 28.17 9.74 3.12
CA ALA A 211 27.16 10.67 2.62
C ALA A 211 26.83 11.75 3.68
N HIS A 212 26.49 12.96 3.22
CA HIS A 212 26.16 14.07 4.11
C HIS A 212 24.86 13.75 4.90
N PRO A 213 24.79 13.96 6.22
CA PRO A 213 23.67 13.48 7.05
C PRO A 213 22.34 14.18 6.75
N GLU A 214 22.37 15.44 6.35
CA GLU A 214 21.18 16.26 6.12
C GLU A 214 20.91 16.58 4.64
N ASP A 215 21.89 16.34 3.76
CA ASP A 215 21.82 16.66 2.33
C ASP A 215 22.27 15.46 1.51
N ASN A 216 21.35 14.52 1.40
CA ASN A 216 21.55 13.25 0.71
C ASN A 216 20.26 12.87 -0.01
N VAL A 217 20.39 11.87 -0.87
CA VAL A 217 19.29 11.38 -1.71
C VAL A 217 18.06 10.95 -0.90
N LEU A 218 18.18 10.46 0.34
CA LEU A 218 17.04 10.05 1.17
C LEU A 218 16.29 11.26 1.75
N LYS A 219 17.05 12.28 2.21
CA LYS A 219 16.49 13.51 2.78
C LYS A 219 15.86 14.42 1.73
N MET A 220 16.46 14.48 0.55
CA MET A 220 16.00 15.34 -0.54
C MET A 220 14.94 14.68 -1.43
N ALA A 221 14.73 13.36 -1.32
CA ALA A 221 13.68 12.69 -2.08
C ALA A 221 12.26 13.21 -1.75
N PRO A 222 11.33 13.20 -2.73
CA PRO A 222 11.54 12.80 -4.12
C PRO A 222 12.15 13.93 -4.96
N HIS A 223 12.86 13.59 -6.03
CA HIS A 223 13.54 14.55 -6.91
C HIS A 223 12.68 14.84 -8.16
N PRO A 224 12.07 16.04 -8.28
CA PRO A 224 11.22 16.38 -9.42
C PRO A 224 12.03 16.65 -10.68
N VAL A 225 11.35 16.63 -11.84
CA VAL A 225 11.99 16.89 -13.13
C VAL A 225 12.60 18.30 -13.22
N GLU A 226 11.95 19.28 -12.60
CA GLU A 226 12.41 20.68 -12.59
C GLU A 226 13.77 20.81 -11.88
N GLU A 227 13.90 20.22 -10.70
CA GLU A 227 15.16 20.18 -9.94
C GLU A 227 16.24 19.40 -10.69
N ALA A 228 15.90 18.23 -11.23
CA ALA A 228 16.83 17.37 -11.95
C ALA A 228 17.37 17.99 -13.25
N THR A 229 16.64 18.95 -13.83
CA THR A 229 16.99 19.63 -15.08
C THR A 229 17.46 21.07 -14.89
N ALA A 230 17.53 21.55 -13.64
CA ALA A 230 18.05 22.86 -13.30
C ALA A 230 19.49 23.04 -13.82
N THR A 231 19.89 24.29 -14.09
CA THR A 231 21.26 24.57 -14.54
C THR A 231 22.27 24.19 -13.46
N GLU A 232 22.04 24.68 -12.24
CA GLU A 232 22.87 24.41 -11.07
C GLU A 232 22.45 23.10 -10.38
N TRP A 233 23.37 22.52 -9.61
CA TRP A 233 23.13 21.34 -8.80
C TRP A 233 24.00 21.41 -7.55
N ASP A 234 23.43 21.91 -6.46
CA ASP A 234 24.12 22.18 -5.21
C ASP A 234 23.89 21.05 -4.20
N HIS A 235 24.16 19.82 -4.64
CA HIS A 235 24.10 18.62 -3.78
C HIS A 235 25.42 17.86 -3.82
N PRO A 236 25.83 17.18 -2.73
CA PRO A 236 27.06 16.40 -2.66
C PRO A 236 26.98 15.03 -3.36
N TYR A 237 25.86 14.74 -4.03
CA TYR A 237 25.62 13.55 -4.83
C TYR A 237 25.26 13.95 -6.26
N THR A 238 25.30 13.01 -7.20
CA THR A 238 25.04 13.30 -8.62
C THR A 238 23.54 13.28 -8.95
N ARG A 239 23.15 14.00 -10.02
CA ARG A 239 21.80 13.89 -10.62
C ARG A 239 21.45 12.45 -10.98
N GLU A 240 22.43 11.68 -11.45
CA GLU A 240 22.23 10.27 -11.79
C GLU A 240 21.85 9.44 -10.56
N GLN A 241 22.55 9.61 -9.43
CA GLN A 241 22.16 8.97 -8.17
C GLN A 241 20.77 9.41 -7.72
N ALA A 242 20.40 10.68 -7.93
CA ALA A 242 19.09 11.19 -7.58
C ALA A 242 17.96 10.53 -8.38
N VAL A 243 18.08 10.50 -9.72
CA VAL A 243 16.94 10.18 -10.60
C VAL A 243 17.05 8.84 -11.35
N TYR A 244 18.22 8.23 -11.42
CA TYR A 244 18.46 6.91 -12.02
C TYR A 244 19.27 5.99 -11.10
N PRO A 245 18.81 5.75 -9.85
CA PRO A 245 19.56 4.93 -8.89
C PRO A 245 19.74 3.48 -9.32
N VAL A 246 18.92 2.97 -10.26
CA VAL A 246 19.10 1.68 -10.91
C VAL A 246 19.05 1.82 -12.45
N PRO A 247 19.79 1.00 -13.21
CA PRO A 247 19.92 1.16 -14.66
C PRO A 247 18.60 1.15 -15.43
N ASP A 248 17.64 0.33 -15.02
CA ASP A 248 16.37 0.13 -15.72
C ASP A 248 15.50 1.39 -15.79
N LEU A 249 15.68 2.33 -14.86
CA LEU A 249 14.94 3.59 -14.84
C LEU A 249 15.29 4.51 -16.00
N ARG A 250 16.44 4.29 -16.67
CA ARG A 250 16.78 5.03 -17.89
C ARG A 250 15.83 4.71 -19.05
N GLN A 251 15.20 3.54 -19.04
CA GLN A 251 14.24 3.15 -20.07
C GLN A 251 12.80 3.54 -19.69
N ARG A 252 12.48 3.52 -18.39
CA ARG A 252 11.13 3.74 -17.86
C ARG A 252 11.21 4.62 -16.61
N LYS A 253 11.10 5.94 -16.79
CA LYS A 253 11.11 6.91 -15.68
C LYS A 253 9.71 7.48 -15.46
N PHE A 254 9.21 7.29 -14.25
CA PHE A 254 8.12 8.11 -13.70
C PHE A 254 8.73 9.28 -12.93
N TRP A 255 8.25 10.49 -13.16
CA TRP A 255 8.75 11.71 -12.51
C TRP A 255 7.80 12.15 -11.40
N SER A 256 8.35 12.49 -10.24
CA SER A 256 7.58 13.24 -9.24
C SER A 256 7.25 14.62 -9.81
N ALA A 257 5.99 15.02 -9.72
CA ALA A 257 5.54 16.32 -10.21
C ALA A 257 5.96 17.48 -9.28
N VAL A 258 6.20 17.17 -7.99
CA VAL A 258 6.57 18.14 -6.96
C VAL A 258 7.60 17.55 -6.01
N ALA A 259 8.34 18.42 -5.32
CA ALA A 259 9.25 18.03 -4.25
C ALA A 259 8.46 17.53 -3.01
N ARG A 260 9.18 17.25 -1.92
CA ARG A 260 8.58 16.79 -0.67
C ARG A 260 7.54 17.80 -0.13
N VAL A 261 6.33 17.33 0.12
CA VAL A 261 5.22 18.13 0.65
C VAL A 261 5.45 18.52 2.12
N ASP A 262 5.20 19.79 2.46
CA ASP A 262 5.14 20.27 3.84
C ASP A 262 3.73 20.09 4.43
N ASN A 263 3.55 18.98 5.14
CA ASN A 263 2.27 18.63 5.76
C ASN A 263 1.85 19.65 6.84
N ALA A 264 2.79 20.11 7.67
CA ALA A 264 2.47 20.97 8.80
C ALA A 264 2.09 22.38 8.36
N TYR A 265 2.65 22.86 7.26
CA TYR A 265 2.22 24.12 6.65
C TYR A 265 0.77 24.06 6.17
N GLY A 266 0.39 22.99 5.45
CA GLY A 266 -0.98 22.81 4.94
C GLY A 266 -2.05 22.80 6.04
N ASP A 267 -1.80 22.08 7.12
CA ASP A 267 -2.73 22.03 8.27
C ASP A 267 -2.88 23.40 8.97
N ARG A 268 -1.81 24.19 9.02
CA ARG A 268 -1.82 25.54 9.62
C ARG A 268 -2.42 26.60 8.70
N ASN A 269 -2.45 26.36 7.40
CA ASN A 269 -2.90 27.29 6.37
C ASN A 269 -3.96 26.62 5.48
N LEU A 270 -5.07 26.23 6.09
CA LEU A 270 -6.07 25.38 5.44
C LEU A 270 -6.74 26.08 4.24
N VAL A 271 -6.48 25.56 3.04
CA VAL A 271 -7.12 25.98 1.78
C VAL A 271 -7.67 24.73 1.08
N CYS A 272 -9.00 24.56 1.12
CA CYS A 272 -9.69 23.38 0.58
C CYS A 272 -10.45 23.64 -0.72
N SER A 273 -10.20 24.78 -1.37
CA SER A 273 -10.76 25.15 -2.68
C SER A 273 -9.65 25.65 -3.58
N CYS A 274 -9.88 25.66 -4.89
CA CYS A 274 -8.90 26.21 -5.84
C CYS A 274 -8.50 27.64 -5.43
N PRO A 275 -7.19 27.95 -5.31
CA PRO A 275 -6.76 29.31 -5.05
C PRO A 275 -7.06 30.20 -6.26
N PRO A 276 -7.09 31.53 -6.09
CA PRO A 276 -7.28 32.46 -7.19
C PRO A 276 -6.21 32.28 -8.28
N LEU A 277 -6.58 32.48 -9.56
CA LEU A 277 -5.64 32.36 -10.69
C LEU A 277 -4.40 33.24 -10.55
N SER A 278 -4.54 34.41 -9.90
CA SER A 278 -3.43 35.32 -9.60
C SER A 278 -2.32 34.69 -8.75
N SER A 279 -2.61 33.60 -8.01
CA SER A 279 -1.60 32.86 -7.24
C SER A 279 -0.64 32.05 -8.13
N PHE A 280 -0.95 31.91 -9.44
CA PHE A 280 -0.12 31.18 -10.40
C PHE A 280 0.59 32.10 -11.40
N GLU A 281 0.34 33.40 -11.39
CA GLU A 281 0.92 34.36 -12.35
C GLU A 281 2.44 34.53 -12.15
N GLU A 282 2.95 34.40 -10.92
CA GLU A 282 4.38 34.50 -10.62
C GLU A 282 5.19 33.24 -10.99
N VAL A 283 4.54 32.08 -11.13
CA VAL A 283 5.21 30.79 -11.43
C VAL A 283 5.48 30.63 -12.93
N LEU A 284 4.81 31.41 -13.79
CA LEU A 284 4.90 31.32 -15.25
C LEU A 284 5.71 32.47 -15.89
N ALA A 285 6.22 33.40 -15.09
CA ALA A 285 6.98 34.58 -15.53
C ALA A 285 8.49 34.34 -15.40
#